data_AF-A0ABD3CZG7-F1
#
_entry.id   AF-A0ABD3CZG7-F1
#
_cell.length_a   1.000
_cell.length_b   1.000
_cell.length_c   1.000
_cell.angle_alpha   90.00
_cell.angle_beta   90.00
_cell.angle_gamma   90.00
#
_symmetry.space_group_name_H-M   'P 1'
#
loop_
_entity.id
_entity.type
_entity.pdbx_description
1 polymer ?
#
loop_
_entity_poly.entity_id
_entity_poly.type
_entity_poly.pdbx_seq_one_letter_code
_entity_poly.pdbx_strand_id
1 'polypeptide(L)' 'MTSTDESRGRPISKAKIEILLGKTQKFDELMAYSVEERADDDGQEQT' A
#
# COMPACT_ATOMS: atom_id res chain seq x y z
N MET A 1 -23.97 -10.85 19.19
CA MET A 1 -23.52 -9.60 18.53
C MET A 1 -24.06 -9.63 17.11
N THR A 2 -25.35 -9.30 16.96
CA THR A 2 -26.10 -9.52 15.72
C THR A 2 -25.93 -8.31 14.80
N SER A 3 -25.29 -8.56 13.66
CA SER A 3 -25.21 -7.65 12.52
C SER A 3 -26.58 -7.11 12.15
N THR A 4 -26.71 -5.78 12.04
CA THR A 4 -27.85 -5.15 11.36
C THR A 4 -27.38 -3.84 10.74
N ASP A 5 -26.80 -3.92 9.54
CA ASP A 5 -26.53 -2.77 8.67
C ASP A 5 -27.33 -2.87 7.36
N GLU A 6 -28.53 -3.45 7.41
CA GLU A 6 -29.40 -3.65 6.24
C GLU A 6 -30.67 -2.76 6.27
N SER A 7 -30.83 -1.88 7.26
CA SER A 7 -32.08 -1.10 7.47
C SER A 7 -31.93 0.41 7.32
N ARG A 8 -31.03 0.91 6.45
CA ARG A 8 -30.95 2.35 6.17
C ARG A 8 -31.14 2.63 4.68
N GLY A 9 -32.41 2.69 4.25
CA GLY A 9 -32.83 3.17 2.92
C GLY A 9 -32.48 4.64 2.61
N ARG A 10 -31.56 5.25 3.37
CA ARG A 10 -30.96 6.56 3.10
C ARG A 10 -29.45 6.37 2.94
N PRO A 11 -28.84 6.81 1.84
CA PRO A 11 -27.41 6.66 1.63
C PRO A 11 -26.62 7.33 2.76
N ILE A 12 -25.74 6.55 3.40
CA ILE A 12 -24.85 7.02 4.47
C ILE A 12 -23.56 7.52 3.80
N SER A 13 -23.18 8.77 4.05
CA SER A 13 -21.90 9.30 3.59
C SER A 13 -20.75 8.66 4.37
N LYS A 14 -19.91 7.88 3.68
CA LYS A 14 -18.62 7.41 4.20
C LYS A 14 -17.56 8.48 3.95
N ALA A 15 -16.57 8.59 4.84
CA ALA A 15 -15.41 9.43 4.60
C ALA A 15 -14.66 8.90 3.38
N LYS A 16 -14.34 9.77 2.43
CA LYS A 16 -13.57 9.46 1.23
C LYS A 16 -12.27 10.25 1.27
N ILE A 17 -11.16 9.56 1.07
CA ILE A 17 -9.84 10.18 0.88
C ILE A 17 -9.32 9.78 -0.50
N GLU A 18 -8.74 10.75 -1.21
CA GLU A 18 -8.04 10.54 -2.47
C GLU A 18 -6.64 11.15 -2.33
N ILE A 19 -5.60 10.36 -2.62
CA ILE A 19 -4.20 10.78 -2.53
C ILE A 19 -3.58 10.60 -3.90
N LEU A 20 -3.04 11.68 -4.46
CA LEU A 20 -2.25 11.62 -5.68
C LEU A 20 -0.77 11.47 -5.31
N LEU A 21 -0.12 10.45 -5.84
CA LEU A 21 1.31 10.21 -5.68
C LEU A 21 2.04 10.45 -6.99
N GLY A 22 3.26 10.93 -6.89
CA GLY A 22 4.18 11.12 -8.02
C GLY A 22 5.60 10.80 -7.60
N LYS A 23 6.45 10.48 -8.58
CA LYS A 23 7.87 10.21 -8.31
C LYS A 23 8.54 11.45 -7.74
N THR A 24 9.34 11.25 -6.70
CA THR A 24 10.27 12.27 -6.20
C THR A 24 11.62 12.10 -6.89
N GLN A 25 12.48 13.11 -6.83
CA GLN A 25 13.79 13.07 -7.48
C GLN A 25 14.64 11.86 -7.07
N LYS A 26 14.50 11.40 -5.82
CA LYS A 26 15.25 10.27 -5.27
C LYS A 26 14.54 8.92 -5.39
N PHE A 27 13.33 8.89 -5.97
CA PHE A 27 12.55 7.66 -6.02
C PHE A 27 13.29 6.55 -6.77
N ASP A 28 13.86 6.89 -7.94
CA ASP A 28 14.56 5.89 -8.76
C ASP A 28 15.88 5.45 -8.10
N GLU A 29 16.59 6.35 -7.41
CA GLU A 29 17.80 6.01 -6.64
C GLU A 29 17.49 5.05 -5.48
N LEU A 30 16.43 5.33 -4.72
CA LEU A 30 16.01 4.49 -3.60
C LEU A 30 15.50 3.12 -4.08
N MET A 31 14.78 3.08 -5.21
CA MET A 31 14.35 1.81 -5.81
C MET A 31 15.54 0.98 -6.30
N ALA A 32 16.56 1.61 -6.89
CA ALA A 32 17.77 0.92 -7.32
C ALA A 32 18.55 0.37 -6.11
N TYR A 33 18.77 1.18 -5.07
CA TYR A 33 19.46 0.75 -3.85
C TYR A 33 18.75 -0.42 -3.15
N SER A 34 17.42 -0.40 -3.06
CA SER A 34 16.65 -1.51 -2.49
C SER A 34 16.65 -2.77 -3.36
N VAL A 35 16.86 -2.66 -4.68
CA VAL A 35 17.02 -3.83 -5.55
C VAL A 35 18.41 -4.43 -5.37
N GLU A 36 19.44 -3.60 -5.27
CA GLU A 36 20.81 -4.06 -4.99
C GLU A 36 20.91 -4.74 -3.62
N GLU A 37 20.31 -4.15 -2.56
CA GLU A 37 20.23 -4.77 -1.23
C GLU A 37 19.54 -6.16 -1.24
N ARG A 38 18.51 -6.33 -2.08
CA ARG A 38 17.83 -7.63 -2.22
C ARG A 38 18.61 -8.62 -3.08
N ALA A 39 19.32 -8.16 -4.11
CA ALA A 39 20.18 -9.01 -4.93
C ALA A 39 21.38 -9.53 -4.12
N ASP A 40 21.84 -8.78 -3.11
CA ASP A 40 22.86 -9.22 -2.16
C ASP A 40 22.30 -10.22 -1.11
N ASP A 41 20.98 -10.26 -0.89
CA ASP A 41 20.26 -11.20 0.00
C ASP A 41 19.78 -12.49 -0.72
N ASP A 42 19.70 -12.49 -2.05
CA ASP A 42 19.41 -13.68 -2.90
C ASP A 42 20.52 -14.77 -2.84
N GLY A 43 21.49 -14.64 -1.92
CA GLY A 43 22.44 -15.67 -1.50
C GLY A 43 22.04 -16.43 -0.22
N GLN A 44 20.87 -16.16 0.36
CA GLN A 44 20.30 -16.96 1.44
C GLN A 44 18.88 -17.39 1.02
N GLU A 45 18.79 -18.45 0.22
CA GLU A 45 17.59 -19.28 0.18
C GLU A 45 17.25 -19.66 1.62
N GLN A 46 16.21 -19.07 2.18
CA GLN A 46 15.61 -19.54 3.42
C GLN A 46 14.92 -20.87 3.12
N THR A 47 15.68 -21.97 3.15
CA THR A 47 15.19 -23.36 3.26
C THR A 47 14.66 -23.65 4.64
#